data_AF-A0A831Z3B4-F1
#
_entry.id   AF-A0A831Z3B4-F1
#
_cell.length_a   1.000
_cell.length_b   1.000
_cell.length_c   1.000
_cell.angle_alpha   90.00
_cell.angle_beta   90.00
_cell.angle_gamma   90.00
#
_symmetry.space_group_name_H-M   'P 1'
#
loop_
_entity.id
_entity.type
_entity.pdbx_description
1 polymer ?
#
loop_
_entity_poly.entity_id
_entity_poly.type
_entity_poly.pdbx_seq_one_letter_code
_entity_poly.pdbx_strand_id
1 'polypeptide(L)'
;KGVPSPVKEPERMNVVIFRENTEDVYAGIEWQKGSPEVKKVIEFLNSEMGTKIPDDAGIGIKPISETGTKRLVRKAIEYMIQNNRQSLTLVHKGNIMKYTEGAFKDWGYEVAREEYGDLFITEEELWSKYNGEVPTGKYVIKDRIADNMLQQILTRTNEYDVIATPNLNGDYLSDACAAQVGGLGMAPGANIGEIHAVFEATHGTAPKYAGMDKVNPSSLILSGVLMFQYMGWKEVCDLIENGLEKAIQQKRVTYDLARQMEGNVQPLKTSEFAQAIIDNF
;
A
#
# COMPACT_ATOMS: atom_id res chain seq x y z
N LYS A 1 -3.85 -17.91 7.10
CA LYS A 1 -3.98 -18.11 8.58
C LYS A 1 -2.70 -18.73 9.16
N GLY A 2 -2.46 -18.63 10.48
CA GLY A 2 -1.32 -19.29 11.15
C GLY A 2 0.00 -18.53 11.11
N VAL A 3 0.05 -17.38 10.42
CA VAL A 3 1.21 -16.48 10.40
C VAL A 3 1.31 -15.78 11.76
N PRO A 4 2.47 -15.78 12.43
CA PRO A 4 2.68 -15.01 13.65
C PRO A 4 2.48 -13.52 13.40
N SER A 5 1.86 -12.84 14.36
CA SER A 5 1.56 -11.41 14.27
C SER A 5 1.84 -10.70 15.61
N PRO A 6 2.33 -9.45 15.58
CA PRO A 6 2.48 -8.64 16.78
C PRO A 6 1.15 -8.03 17.27
N VAL A 7 0.06 -8.10 16.49
CA VAL A 7 -1.25 -7.52 16.84
C VAL A 7 -2.26 -8.59 17.26
N LYS A 8 -3.33 -8.17 17.96
CA LYS A 8 -4.31 -9.09 18.55
C LYS A 8 -5.24 -9.76 17.54
N GLU A 9 -5.67 -9.02 16.51
CA GLU A 9 -6.69 -9.44 15.55
C GLU A 9 -6.20 -9.21 14.11
N PRO A 10 -5.06 -9.81 13.70
CA PRO A 10 -4.47 -9.61 12.37
C PRO A 10 -5.37 -10.06 11.23
N GLU A 11 -6.30 -11.00 11.47
CA GLU A 11 -7.26 -11.49 10.49
C GLU A 11 -8.28 -10.45 10.03
N ARG A 12 -8.41 -9.34 10.78
CA ARG A 12 -9.25 -8.21 10.38
C ARG A 12 -8.59 -7.30 9.34
N MET A 13 -7.26 -7.35 9.21
CA MET A 13 -6.53 -6.56 8.22
C MET A 13 -6.71 -7.19 6.84
N ASN A 14 -7.46 -6.50 5.98
CA ASN A 14 -7.64 -6.89 4.58
C ASN A 14 -7.75 -5.64 3.71
N VAL A 15 -6.61 -5.01 3.43
CA VAL A 15 -6.55 -3.76 2.66
C VAL A 15 -5.75 -3.93 1.38
N VAL A 16 -6.07 -3.12 0.37
CA VAL A 16 -5.26 -2.96 -0.84
C VAL A 16 -4.88 -1.50 -0.97
N ILE A 17 -3.58 -1.24 -1.04
CA ILE A 17 -3.03 0.12 -1.08
C ILE A 17 -2.60 0.45 -2.50
N PHE A 18 -3.26 1.43 -3.09
CA PHE A 18 -2.86 2.10 -4.32
C PHE A 18 -1.99 3.30 -3.96
N ARG A 19 -0.70 3.17 -4.20
CA ARG A 19 0.29 4.22 -3.99
C ARG A 19 0.63 4.88 -5.33
N GLU A 20 0.52 6.20 -5.42
CA GLU A 20 1.11 6.96 -6.52
C GLU A 20 2.62 6.75 -6.51
N ASN A 21 3.23 6.31 -7.61
CA ASN A 21 4.63 5.88 -7.61
C ASN A 21 5.53 6.65 -8.60
N THR A 22 5.14 7.88 -8.98
CA THR A 22 5.91 8.69 -9.96
C THR A 22 6.28 10.09 -9.50
N GLU A 23 5.58 10.65 -8.52
CA GLU A 23 5.79 12.01 -8.01
C GLU A 23 6.09 12.00 -6.50
N ASP A 24 5.71 13.08 -5.79
CA ASP A 24 6.06 13.35 -4.40
C ASP A 24 7.57 13.57 -4.20
N VAL A 25 8.03 13.64 -2.96
CA VAL A 25 9.46 13.75 -2.60
C VAL A 25 10.30 12.58 -3.13
N TYR A 26 9.67 11.47 -3.52
CA TYR A 26 10.32 10.32 -4.16
C TYR A 26 10.81 10.60 -5.58
N ALA A 27 10.38 11.71 -6.18
CA ALA A 27 10.91 12.19 -7.46
C ALA A 27 12.40 12.60 -7.37
N GLY A 28 12.97 12.74 -6.17
CA GLY A 28 14.40 13.02 -5.98
C GLY A 28 14.82 14.41 -6.44
N ILE A 29 13.89 15.36 -6.49
CA ILE A 29 14.16 16.75 -6.87
C ILE A 29 14.64 17.49 -5.61
N GLU A 30 15.94 17.43 -5.37
CA GLU A 30 16.56 18.01 -4.17
C GLU A 30 17.96 18.57 -4.43
N TRP A 31 18.37 19.52 -3.58
CA TRP A 31 19.69 20.14 -3.60
C TRP A 31 20.32 20.13 -2.20
N GLN A 32 21.57 19.70 -2.15
CA GLN A 32 22.35 19.59 -0.93
C GLN A 32 22.70 20.98 -0.36
N LYS A 33 22.63 21.09 0.98
CA LYS A 33 23.11 22.26 1.72
C LYS A 33 24.50 22.72 1.22
N GLY A 34 24.60 24.02 0.96
CA GLY A 34 25.86 24.68 0.60
C GLY A 34 26.28 24.59 -0.87
N SER A 35 25.58 23.79 -1.68
CA SER A 35 25.87 23.73 -3.12
C SER A 35 25.57 25.05 -3.83
N PRO A 36 26.21 25.34 -4.99
CA PRO A 36 25.87 26.52 -5.78
C PRO A 36 24.39 26.56 -6.22
N GLU A 37 23.78 25.40 -6.45
CA GLU A 37 22.40 25.26 -6.90
C GLU A 37 21.40 25.61 -5.79
N VAL A 38 21.59 25.07 -4.57
CA VAL A 38 20.65 25.35 -3.47
C VAL A 38 20.64 26.84 -3.11
N LYS A 39 21.79 27.52 -3.22
CA LYS A 39 21.88 28.98 -2.99
C LYS A 39 21.01 29.76 -3.98
N LYS A 40 21.03 29.39 -5.27
CA LYS A 40 20.17 30.02 -6.29
C LYS A 40 18.70 29.78 -6.00
N VAL A 41 18.33 28.58 -5.56
CA VAL A 41 16.95 28.25 -5.21
C VAL A 41 16.49 29.04 -3.98
N ILE A 42 17.30 29.10 -2.92
CA ILE A 42 17.00 29.88 -1.71
C ILE A 42 16.87 31.36 -2.04
N GLU A 43 17.81 31.91 -2.83
CA GLU A 43 17.77 33.30 -3.27
C GLU A 43 16.48 33.61 -4.03
N PHE A 44 16.13 32.81 -5.04
CA PHE A 44 14.88 32.96 -5.79
C PHE A 44 13.64 32.88 -4.89
N LEU A 45 13.55 31.90 -4.01
CA LEU A 45 12.38 31.72 -3.14
C LEU A 45 12.24 32.90 -2.17
N ASN A 46 13.34 33.38 -1.60
CA ASN A 46 13.35 34.49 -0.66
C ASN A 46 13.11 35.85 -1.34
N SER A 47 13.63 36.08 -2.55
CA SER A 47 13.49 37.36 -3.26
C SER A 47 12.18 37.48 -4.05
N GLU A 48 11.78 36.41 -4.76
CA GLU A 48 10.65 36.45 -5.69
C GLU A 48 9.38 35.84 -5.12
N MET A 49 9.51 34.82 -4.25
CA MET A 49 8.36 34.05 -3.74
C MET A 49 7.98 34.42 -2.30
N GLY A 50 8.65 35.41 -1.71
CA GLY A 50 8.33 35.96 -0.39
C GLY A 50 8.59 35.01 0.78
N THR A 51 9.49 34.04 0.63
CA THR A 51 9.84 33.10 1.70
C THR A 51 10.95 33.63 2.61
N LYS A 52 11.23 32.90 3.70
CA LYS A 52 12.35 33.15 4.63
C LYS A 52 13.10 31.86 4.94
N ILE A 53 13.65 31.25 3.90
CA ILE A 53 14.40 30.00 3.99
C ILE A 53 15.81 30.31 4.51
N PRO A 54 16.32 29.60 5.54
CA PRO A 54 17.69 29.75 6.02
C PRO A 54 18.74 29.39 4.96
N ASP A 55 19.84 30.14 4.91
CA ASP A 55 20.94 29.93 3.95
C ASP A 55 21.66 28.58 4.11
N ASP A 56 21.45 27.92 5.24
CA ASP A 56 22.08 26.65 5.59
C ASP A 56 21.13 25.44 5.46
N ALA A 57 19.98 25.64 4.80
CA ALA A 57 19.02 24.59 4.48
C ALA A 57 19.44 23.74 3.26
N GLY A 58 19.09 22.46 3.28
CA GLY A 58 18.88 21.67 2.06
C GLY A 58 17.44 21.87 1.57
N ILE A 59 17.20 21.75 0.26
CA ILE A 59 15.88 22.00 -0.33
C ILE A 59 15.44 20.78 -1.12
N GLY A 60 14.20 20.34 -0.89
CA GLY A 60 13.51 19.33 -1.69
C GLY A 60 12.18 19.88 -2.22
N ILE A 61 11.76 19.38 -3.37
CA ILE A 61 10.48 19.75 -4.01
C ILE A 61 9.54 18.54 -3.98
N LYS A 62 8.29 18.80 -3.58
CA LYS A 62 7.21 17.81 -3.55
C LYS A 62 6.16 18.16 -4.62
N PRO A 63 6.32 17.71 -5.86
CA PRO A 63 5.26 17.83 -6.86
C PRO A 63 4.17 16.79 -6.59
N ILE A 64 2.90 17.19 -6.74
CA ILE A 64 1.75 16.28 -6.89
C ILE A 64 0.90 16.88 -8.01
N SER A 65 0.61 16.10 -9.05
CA SER A 65 -0.18 16.55 -10.19
C SER A 65 -1.59 15.95 -10.20
N GLU A 66 -2.48 16.68 -10.86
CA GLU A 66 -3.83 16.21 -11.17
C GLU A 66 -3.79 14.92 -11.99
N THR A 67 -2.96 14.87 -13.04
CA THR A 67 -2.84 13.71 -13.93
C THR A 67 -2.41 12.45 -13.17
N GLY A 68 -1.35 12.55 -12.35
CA GLY A 68 -0.86 11.42 -11.55
C GLY A 68 -1.91 10.94 -10.56
N THR A 69 -2.55 11.87 -9.85
CA THR A 69 -3.61 11.59 -8.87
C THR A 69 -4.82 10.91 -9.52
N LYS A 70 -5.38 11.52 -10.58
CA LYS A 70 -6.59 11.01 -11.23
C LYS A 70 -6.36 9.63 -11.84
N ARG A 71 -5.18 9.40 -12.44
CA ARG A 71 -4.79 8.08 -12.95
C ARG A 71 -4.79 7.01 -11.86
N LEU A 72 -4.17 7.28 -10.71
CA LEU A 72 -4.12 6.36 -9.59
C LEU A 72 -5.53 6.06 -9.05
N VAL A 73 -6.31 7.11 -8.77
CA VAL A 73 -7.65 6.98 -8.17
C VAL A 73 -8.58 6.20 -9.09
N ARG A 74 -8.53 6.44 -10.40
CA ARG A 74 -9.28 5.65 -11.38
C ARG A 74 -8.95 4.17 -11.31
N LYS A 75 -7.66 3.81 -11.25
CA LYS A 75 -7.21 2.41 -11.10
C LYS A 75 -7.67 1.79 -9.79
N ALA A 76 -7.67 2.55 -8.69
CA ALA A 76 -8.17 2.09 -7.41
C ALA A 76 -9.69 1.80 -7.46
N ILE A 77 -10.48 2.67 -8.11
CA ILE A 77 -11.92 2.48 -8.30
C ILE A 77 -12.21 1.27 -9.20
N GLU A 78 -11.51 1.14 -10.33
CA GLU A 78 -11.63 -0.02 -11.24
C GLU A 78 -11.36 -1.33 -10.49
N TYR A 79 -10.28 -1.38 -9.71
CA TYR A 79 -9.94 -2.54 -8.89
C TYR A 79 -11.03 -2.84 -7.86
N MET A 80 -11.51 -1.80 -7.16
CA MET A 80 -12.54 -1.92 -6.14
C MET A 80 -13.82 -2.56 -6.71
N ILE A 81 -14.26 -2.12 -7.89
CA ILE A 81 -15.43 -2.66 -8.59
C ILE A 81 -15.20 -4.11 -9.02
N GLN A 82 -14.07 -4.40 -9.68
CA GLN A 82 -13.74 -5.75 -10.18
C GLN A 82 -13.61 -6.80 -9.07
N ASN A 83 -13.21 -6.37 -7.87
CA ASN A 83 -12.93 -7.25 -6.74
C ASN A 83 -13.99 -7.13 -5.62
N ASN A 84 -15.16 -6.53 -5.91
CA ASN A 84 -16.28 -6.38 -4.96
C ASN A 84 -15.90 -5.76 -3.60
N ARG A 85 -14.98 -4.80 -3.62
CA ARG A 85 -14.53 -4.04 -2.44
C ARG A 85 -15.52 -2.91 -2.16
N GLN A 86 -15.67 -2.50 -0.91
CA GLN A 86 -16.80 -1.66 -0.46
C GLN A 86 -16.45 -0.18 -0.30
N SER A 87 -15.18 0.16 -0.04
CA SER A 87 -14.79 1.55 0.20
C SER A 87 -13.43 1.92 -0.37
N LEU A 88 -13.32 3.18 -0.80
CA LEU A 88 -12.09 3.86 -1.16
C LEU A 88 -11.77 4.93 -0.12
N THR A 89 -10.59 4.84 0.50
CA THR A 89 -10.08 5.83 1.44
C THR A 89 -8.92 6.62 0.83
N LEU A 90 -9.07 7.93 0.70
CA LEU A 90 -7.99 8.84 0.29
C LEU A 90 -7.17 9.24 1.53
N VAL A 91 -5.86 8.96 1.53
CA VAL A 91 -4.98 9.27 2.67
C VAL A 91 -4.07 10.44 2.32
N HIS A 92 -4.13 11.49 3.13
CA HIS A 92 -3.46 12.76 2.83
C HIS A 92 -3.14 13.56 4.10
N LYS A 93 -2.23 14.53 4.03
CA LYS A 93 -1.92 15.51 5.09
C LYS A 93 -2.30 16.92 4.64
N GLY A 94 -3.43 17.01 3.95
CA GLY A 94 -3.91 18.22 3.28
C GLY A 94 -4.31 19.36 4.23
N ASN A 95 -4.48 19.08 5.52
CA ASN A 95 -4.66 20.12 6.54
C ASN A 95 -3.39 20.99 6.72
N ILE A 96 -2.20 20.43 6.43
CA ILE A 96 -0.92 21.15 6.44
C ILE A 96 -0.49 21.47 5.01
N MET A 97 -0.48 20.47 4.12
CA MET A 97 -0.01 20.59 2.74
C MET A 97 -1.17 20.78 1.76
N LYS A 98 -1.82 21.94 1.84
CA LYS A 98 -3.09 22.25 1.14
C LYS A 98 -3.03 22.06 -0.37
N TYR A 99 -1.93 22.47 -1.01
CA TYR A 99 -1.83 22.52 -2.48
C TYR A 99 -1.13 21.31 -3.11
N THR A 100 -0.75 20.31 -2.31
CA THR A 100 -0.21 19.03 -2.80
C THR A 100 -1.10 17.90 -2.31
N GLU A 101 -1.07 17.60 -1.01
CA GLU A 101 -1.88 16.52 -0.45
C GLU A 101 -3.36 16.88 -0.27
N GLY A 102 -3.68 18.17 -0.05
CA GLY A 102 -5.06 18.64 -0.12
C GLY A 102 -5.61 18.50 -1.55
N ALA A 103 -4.83 18.91 -2.55
CA ALA A 103 -5.16 18.76 -3.95
C ALA A 103 -5.32 17.27 -4.36
N PHE A 104 -4.44 16.37 -3.90
CA PHE A 104 -4.59 14.92 -4.09
C PHE A 104 -5.97 14.43 -3.64
N LYS A 105 -6.40 14.83 -2.44
CA LYS A 105 -7.70 14.47 -1.89
C LYS A 105 -8.83 15.06 -2.73
N ASP A 106 -8.76 16.35 -3.06
CA ASP A 106 -9.80 17.04 -3.83
C ASP A 106 -9.96 16.42 -5.24
N TRP A 107 -8.87 16.17 -5.96
CA TRP A 107 -8.89 15.50 -7.27
C TRP A 107 -9.36 14.04 -7.19
N GLY A 108 -9.08 13.33 -6.09
CA GLY A 108 -9.62 11.99 -5.88
C GLY A 108 -11.14 11.97 -5.73
N TYR A 109 -11.69 12.90 -4.94
CA TYR A 109 -13.15 13.10 -4.87
C TYR A 109 -13.74 13.55 -6.21
N GLU A 110 -13.01 14.37 -6.96
CA GLU A 110 -13.41 14.81 -8.30
C GLU A 110 -13.62 13.64 -9.26
N VAL A 111 -12.67 12.68 -9.33
CA VAL A 111 -12.81 11.47 -10.15
C VAL A 111 -14.05 10.67 -9.75
N ALA A 112 -14.22 10.40 -8.45
CA ALA A 112 -15.36 9.62 -7.97
C ALA A 112 -16.69 10.30 -8.31
N ARG A 113 -16.76 11.64 -8.21
CA ARG A 113 -17.97 12.42 -8.54
C ARG A 113 -18.24 12.48 -10.04
N GLU A 114 -17.23 12.77 -10.84
CA GLU A 114 -17.40 13.12 -12.26
C GLU A 114 -17.43 11.91 -13.17
N GLU A 115 -16.69 10.85 -12.84
CA GLU A 115 -16.60 9.64 -13.67
C GLU A 115 -17.43 8.48 -13.12
N TYR A 116 -17.75 8.48 -11.82
CA TYR A 116 -18.41 7.37 -11.12
C TYR A 116 -19.55 7.81 -10.19
N GLY A 117 -20.09 9.02 -10.34
CA GLY A 117 -20.99 9.63 -9.36
C GLY A 117 -22.24 8.81 -9.01
N ASP A 118 -22.79 8.05 -9.98
CA ASP A 118 -23.93 7.16 -9.74
C ASP A 118 -23.59 5.92 -8.90
N LEU A 119 -22.32 5.63 -8.68
CA LEU A 119 -21.85 4.48 -7.91
C LEU A 119 -21.34 4.86 -6.52
N PHE A 120 -20.90 6.11 -6.31
CA PHE A 120 -20.29 6.53 -5.05
C PHE A 120 -21.22 7.36 -4.19
N ILE A 121 -21.09 7.18 -2.87
CA ILE A 121 -21.61 8.08 -1.84
C ILE A 121 -20.46 8.49 -0.93
N THR A 122 -20.56 9.68 -0.32
CA THR A 122 -19.59 10.09 0.69
C THR A 122 -19.87 9.41 2.04
N GLU A 123 -18.88 9.38 2.92
CA GLU A 123 -19.09 8.92 4.31
C GLU A 123 -20.14 9.77 5.05
N GLU A 124 -20.25 11.07 4.76
CA GLU A 124 -21.30 11.92 5.32
C GLU A 124 -22.70 11.47 4.86
N GLU A 125 -22.86 11.15 3.58
CA GLU A 125 -24.12 10.64 3.04
C GLU A 125 -24.47 9.28 3.61
N LEU A 126 -23.48 8.38 3.76
CA LEU A 126 -23.65 7.08 4.40
C LEU A 126 -24.30 7.21 5.77
N TRP A 127 -23.81 8.11 6.62
CA TRP A 127 -24.35 8.30 7.97
C TRP A 127 -25.65 9.09 8.00
N SER A 128 -25.75 10.18 7.22
CA SER A 128 -26.92 11.07 7.25
C SER A 128 -28.15 10.52 6.55
N LYS A 129 -27.99 9.72 5.48
CA LYS A 129 -29.09 9.20 4.65
C LYS A 129 -29.32 7.70 4.83
N TYR A 130 -28.28 6.94 5.15
CA TYR A 130 -28.30 5.48 5.14
C TYR A 130 -27.95 4.84 6.50
N ASN A 131 -27.86 5.64 7.57
CA ASN A 131 -27.63 5.17 8.94
C ASN A 131 -26.40 4.24 9.09
N GLY A 132 -25.36 4.47 8.29
CA GLY A 132 -24.13 3.67 8.31
C GLY A 132 -24.16 2.40 7.46
N GLU A 133 -25.29 2.06 6.85
CA GLU A 133 -25.42 0.87 5.99
C GLU A 133 -25.14 1.22 4.53
N VAL A 134 -24.20 0.52 3.90
CA VAL A 134 -23.85 0.76 2.49
C VAL A 134 -25.01 0.28 1.61
N PRO A 135 -25.65 1.16 0.82
CA PRO A 135 -26.75 0.77 -0.05
C PRO A 135 -26.30 -0.21 -1.14
N THR A 136 -27.18 -1.12 -1.54
CA THR A 136 -26.90 -2.06 -2.64
C THR A 136 -26.50 -1.31 -3.92
N GLY A 137 -25.38 -1.71 -4.52
CA GLY A 137 -24.86 -1.11 -5.76
C GLY A 137 -24.14 0.22 -5.55
N LYS A 138 -23.90 0.64 -4.29
CA LYS A 138 -23.12 1.83 -3.96
C LYS A 138 -21.78 1.45 -3.31
N TYR A 139 -20.81 2.34 -3.47
CA TYR A 139 -19.51 2.30 -2.82
C TYR A 139 -19.31 3.56 -1.99
N VAL A 140 -18.46 3.48 -0.97
CA VAL A 140 -18.17 4.62 -0.09
C VAL A 140 -16.83 5.22 -0.46
N ILE A 141 -16.80 6.53 -0.73
CA ILE A 141 -15.56 7.30 -0.75
C ILE A 141 -15.42 8.13 0.52
N LYS A 142 -14.23 8.08 1.11
CA LYS A 142 -13.89 8.80 2.34
C LYS A 142 -12.43 9.21 2.33
N ASP A 143 -12.04 10.05 3.29
CA ASP A 143 -10.66 10.45 3.48
C ASP A 143 -10.22 10.38 4.94
N ARG A 144 -8.92 10.24 5.15
CA ARG A 144 -8.30 10.28 6.48
C ARG A 144 -7.00 11.07 6.40
N ILE A 145 -6.73 11.82 7.47
CA ILE A 145 -5.44 12.47 7.64
C ILE A 145 -4.35 11.39 7.87
N ALA A 146 -3.20 11.51 7.20
CA ALA A 146 -2.16 10.47 7.13
C ALA A 146 -1.69 9.92 8.49
N ASP A 147 -1.48 10.79 9.48
CA ASP A 147 -1.10 10.38 10.84
C ASP A 147 -2.24 9.71 11.60
N ASN A 148 -3.49 10.16 11.42
CA ASN A 148 -4.65 9.46 11.96
C ASN A 148 -4.80 8.08 11.30
N MET A 149 -4.56 7.96 9.99
CA MET A 149 -4.66 6.70 9.26
C MET A 149 -3.77 5.61 9.88
N LEU A 150 -2.56 5.94 10.33
CA LEU A 150 -1.67 5.01 11.04
C LEU A 150 -2.27 4.48 12.35
N GLN A 151 -3.09 5.26 13.06
CA GLN A 151 -3.84 4.78 14.22
C GLN A 151 -5.04 3.94 13.81
N GLN A 152 -5.72 4.34 12.73
CA GLN A 152 -6.93 3.69 12.25
C GLN A 152 -6.68 2.27 11.73
N ILE A 153 -5.57 2.03 11.02
CA ILE A 153 -5.20 0.68 10.59
C ILE A 153 -4.96 -0.31 11.75
N LEU A 154 -4.74 0.18 12.97
CA LEU A 154 -4.58 -0.64 14.18
C LEU A 154 -5.87 -0.77 14.98
N THR A 155 -6.61 0.34 15.11
CA THR A 155 -7.75 0.44 16.04
C THR A 155 -9.09 0.13 15.40
N ARG A 156 -9.20 0.28 14.08
CA ARG A 156 -10.43 0.15 13.28
C ARG A 156 -10.15 -0.45 11.91
N THR A 157 -9.22 -1.40 11.85
CA THR A 157 -8.69 -1.94 10.59
C THR A 157 -9.77 -2.48 9.64
N ASN A 158 -10.85 -3.06 10.20
CA ASN A 158 -11.98 -3.60 9.48
C ASN A 158 -12.90 -2.54 8.83
N GLU A 159 -12.68 -1.25 9.10
CA GLU A 159 -13.39 -0.16 8.43
C GLU A 159 -12.72 0.23 7.10
N TYR A 160 -11.57 -0.34 6.74
CA TYR A 160 -10.78 0.04 5.57
C TYR A 160 -10.67 -1.10 4.57
N ASP A 161 -10.66 -0.75 3.29
CA ASP A 161 -10.71 -1.75 2.22
C ASP A 161 -9.73 -1.40 1.09
N VAL A 162 -10.08 -0.48 0.18
CA VAL A 162 -9.13 0.08 -0.79
C VAL A 162 -8.65 1.44 -0.28
N ILE A 163 -7.34 1.68 -0.34
CA ILE A 163 -6.72 2.91 0.13
C ILE A 163 -5.92 3.52 -1.03
N ALA A 164 -6.12 4.79 -1.33
CA ALA A 164 -5.31 5.52 -2.32
C ALA A 164 -4.49 6.63 -1.64
N THR A 165 -3.21 6.71 -1.96
CA THR A 165 -2.27 7.61 -1.30
C THR A 165 -1.29 8.27 -2.28
N PRO A 166 -0.74 9.46 -1.95
CA PRO A 166 0.53 9.92 -2.51
C PRO A 166 1.68 8.95 -2.18
N ASN A 167 2.81 9.14 -2.85
CA ASN A 167 3.95 8.22 -2.82
C ASN A 167 4.47 7.94 -1.40
N LEU A 168 4.86 8.99 -0.67
CA LEU A 168 5.46 8.86 0.66
C LEU A 168 4.49 8.23 1.68
N ASN A 169 3.22 8.65 1.66
CA ASN A 169 2.21 8.11 2.57
C ASN A 169 1.96 6.62 2.28
N GLY A 170 1.97 6.23 1.01
CA GLY A 170 1.77 4.84 0.60
C GLY A 170 2.87 3.93 1.09
N ASP A 171 4.12 4.38 0.97
CA ASP A 171 5.30 3.66 1.47
C ASP A 171 5.19 3.35 2.96
N TYR A 172 4.96 4.39 3.78
CA TYR A 172 4.87 4.23 5.22
C TYR A 172 3.67 3.38 5.64
N LEU A 173 2.53 3.59 4.97
CA LEU A 173 1.30 2.88 5.31
C LEU A 173 1.39 1.40 4.92
N SER A 174 1.96 1.06 3.76
CA SER A 174 2.11 -0.34 3.33
C SER A 174 3.03 -1.12 4.24
N ASP A 175 4.13 -0.51 4.69
CA ASP A 175 5.06 -1.12 5.63
C ASP A 175 4.40 -1.34 6.99
N ALA A 176 3.64 -0.35 7.48
CA ALA A 176 2.90 -0.46 8.73
C ALA A 176 1.80 -1.54 8.67
N CYS A 177 1.11 -1.70 7.55
CA CYS A 177 0.15 -2.77 7.34
C CYS A 177 0.83 -4.14 7.26
N ALA A 178 1.91 -4.26 6.48
CA ALA A 178 2.68 -5.50 6.36
C ALA A 178 3.21 -5.99 7.71
N ALA A 179 3.71 -5.08 8.55
CA ALA A 179 4.18 -5.39 9.91
C ALA A 179 3.11 -6.06 10.79
N GLN A 180 1.82 -5.79 10.55
CA GLN A 180 0.72 -6.39 11.32
C GLN A 180 0.38 -7.83 10.88
N VAL A 181 0.70 -8.23 9.65
CA VAL A 181 0.22 -9.49 9.04
C VAL A 181 1.32 -10.46 8.63
N GLY A 182 2.51 -10.35 9.24
CA GLY A 182 3.64 -11.26 8.99
C GLY A 182 4.92 -10.57 8.49
N GLY A 183 4.90 -9.25 8.34
CA GLY A 183 6.03 -8.43 7.94
C GLY A 183 6.29 -8.43 6.44
N LEU A 184 7.32 -7.69 6.03
CA LEU A 184 7.70 -7.49 4.63
C LEU A 184 8.02 -8.78 3.87
N GLY A 185 8.41 -9.85 4.56
CA GLY A 185 8.65 -11.17 3.96
C GLY A 185 7.39 -11.86 3.42
N MET A 186 6.21 -11.38 3.80
CA MET A 186 4.90 -11.90 3.37
C MET A 186 4.10 -10.91 2.52
N ALA A 187 4.55 -9.66 2.38
CA ALA A 187 3.80 -8.63 1.68
C ALA A 187 4.06 -8.70 0.16
N PRO A 188 3.05 -8.97 -0.68
CA PRO A 188 3.21 -8.92 -2.13
C PRO A 188 3.20 -7.48 -2.66
N GLY A 189 3.77 -7.27 -3.83
CA GLY A 189 3.92 -5.96 -4.47
C GLY A 189 3.69 -6.02 -5.98
N ALA A 190 3.17 -4.91 -6.52
CA ALA A 190 2.96 -4.73 -7.95
C ALA A 190 3.15 -3.26 -8.37
N ASN A 191 3.78 -3.06 -9.51
CA ASN A 191 3.91 -1.79 -10.22
C ASN A 191 3.11 -1.88 -11.52
N ILE A 192 1.95 -1.22 -11.56
CA ILE A 192 0.97 -1.35 -12.65
C ILE A 192 0.84 0.00 -13.37
N GLY A 193 1.22 0.01 -14.65
CA GLY A 193 1.02 1.13 -15.57
C GLY A 193 -0.23 0.94 -16.43
N GLU A 194 -0.35 1.71 -17.52
CA GLU A 194 -1.48 1.61 -18.45
C GLU A 194 -1.40 0.38 -19.37
N ILE A 195 -0.18 0.02 -19.79
CA ILE A 195 0.08 -1.03 -20.80
C ILE A 195 0.96 -2.17 -20.28
N HIS A 196 1.65 -1.97 -19.16
CA HIS A 196 2.56 -2.96 -18.57
C HIS A 196 2.31 -3.07 -17.06
N ALA A 197 2.55 -4.26 -16.50
CA ALA A 197 2.54 -4.52 -15.08
C ALA A 197 3.77 -5.35 -14.70
N VAL A 198 4.40 -5.02 -13.59
CA VAL A 198 5.53 -5.75 -12.99
C VAL A 198 5.15 -6.16 -11.59
N PHE A 199 5.36 -7.43 -11.25
CA PHE A 199 5.04 -8.00 -9.95
C PHE A 199 6.33 -8.41 -9.27
N GLU A 200 6.57 -7.88 -8.07
CA GLU A 200 7.84 -8.02 -7.37
C GLU A 200 7.65 -8.17 -5.87
N ALA A 201 8.62 -8.77 -5.20
CA ALA A 201 8.60 -8.84 -3.74
C ALA A 201 8.80 -7.44 -3.15
N THR A 202 8.08 -7.12 -2.07
CA THR A 202 8.21 -5.82 -1.38
C THR A 202 9.57 -5.66 -0.70
N HIS A 203 10.19 -6.79 -0.29
CA HIS A 203 11.48 -6.76 0.40
C HIS A 203 12.67 -6.54 -0.56
N GLY A 204 13.77 -6.00 -0.02
CA GLY A 204 15.04 -5.87 -0.76
C GLY A 204 15.80 -7.19 -0.96
N THR A 205 17.05 -7.08 -1.43
CA THR A 205 17.87 -8.20 -1.92
C THR A 205 18.43 -9.14 -0.83
N ALA A 206 18.40 -8.74 0.44
CA ALA A 206 18.93 -9.49 1.59
C ALA A 206 20.28 -10.23 1.33
N PRO A 207 21.38 -9.51 0.98
CA PRO A 207 22.61 -10.13 0.46
C PRO A 207 23.23 -11.22 1.35
N LYS A 208 23.06 -11.09 2.68
CA LYS A 208 23.55 -12.05 3.67
C LYS A 208 22.96 -13.46 3.56
N TYR A 209 21.86 -13.64 2.82
CA TYR A 209 21.19 -14.93 2.61
C TYR A 209 21.28 -15.44 1.17
N ALA A 210 21.99 -14.73 0.29
CA ALA A 210 22.10 -15.11 -1.12
C ALA A 210 22.75 -16.49 -1.27
N GLY A 211 22.12 -17.36 -2.08
CA GLY A 211 22.60 -18.72 -2.35
C GLY A 211 22.49 -19.73 -1.20
N MET A 212 21.85 -19.36 -0.09
CA MET A 212 21.79 -20.22 1.11
C MET A 212 20.57 -21.15 1.19
N ASP A 213 19.64 -21.08 0.22
CA ASP A 213 18.36 -21.82 0.25
C ASP A 213 17.60 -21.62 1.58
N LYS A 214 17.55 -20.37 2.06
CA LYS A 214 17.11 -20.03 3.43
C LYS A 214 15.97 -19.03 3.51
N VAL A 215 15.84 -18.12 2.54
CA VAL A 215 14.88 -17.00 2.60
C VAL A 215 13.44 -17.48 2.45
N ASN A 216 12.51 -16.75 3.04
CA ASN A 216 11.08 -16.97 2.82
C ASN A 216 10.69 -16.50 1.40
N PRO A 217 10.20 -17.38 0.51
CA PRO A 217 9.78 -17.01 -0.83
C PRO A 217 8.37 -16.44 -0.89
N SER A 218 7.64 -16.34 0.24
CA SER A 218 6.20 -16.02 0.26
C SER A 218 5.86 -14.69 -0.40
N SER A 219 6.59 -13.61 -0.11
CA SER A 219 6.35 -12.31 -0.75
C SER A 219 6.40 -12.41 -2.28
N LEU A 220 7.41 -13.09 -2.83
CA LEU A 220 7.53 -13.27 -4.28
C LEU A 220 6.45 -14.19 -4.87
N ILE A 221 6.10 -15.29 -4.16
CA ILE A 221 5.02 -16.19 -4.56
C ILE A 221 3.68 -15.44 -4.59
N LEU A 222 3.39 -14.65 -3.55
CA LEU A 222 2.19 -13.84 -3.45
C LEU A 222 2.16 -12.70 -4.47
N SER A 223 3.31 -12.13 -4.86
CA SER A 223 3.37 -11.23 -6.01
C SER A 223 3.03 -11.96 -7.33
N GLY A 224 3.43 -13.23 -7.45
CA GLY A 224 2.95 -14.12 -8.52
C GLY A 224 1.43 -14.35 -8.47
N VAL A 225 0.84 -14.46 -7.27
CA VAL A 225 -0.63 -14.50 -7.09
C VAL A 225 -1.27 -13.20 -7.58
N LEU A 226 -0.72 -12.03 -7.22
CA LEU A 226 -1.21 -10.74 -7.74
C LEU A 226 -1.14 -10.68 -9.27
N MET A 227 -0.10 -11.26 -9.88
CA MET A 227 0.02 -11.35 -11.33
C MET A 227 -1.10 -12.21 -11.94
N PHE A 228 -1.36 -13.39 -11.38
CA PHE A 228 -2.47 -14.24 -11.83
C PHE A 228 -3.83 -13.58 -11.62
N GLN A 229 -4.01 -12.84 -10.53
CA GLN A 229 -5.21 -12.05 -10.28
C GLN A 229 -5.38 -10.98 -11.36
N TYR A 230 -4.31 -10.26 -11.71
CA TYR A 230 -4.31 -9.27 -12.79
C TYR A 230 -4.64 -9.88 -14.16
N MET A 231 -4.25 -11.14 -14.40
CA MET A 231 -4.58 -11.90 -15.62
C MET A 231 -5.97 -12.54 -15.58
N GLY A 232 -6.71 -12.45 -14.47
CA GLY A 232 -8.04 -13.05 -14.29
C GLY A 232 -8.02 -14.54 -13.95
N TRP A 233 -6.86 -15.12 -13.58
CA TRP A 233 -6.68 -16.55 -13.31
C TRP A 233 -6.97 -16.88 -11.84
N LYS A 234 -8.24 -16.71 -11.45
CA LYS A 234 -8.67 -16.84 -10.04
C LYS A 234 -8.42 -18.22 -9.44
N GLU A 235 -8.63 -19.28 -10.21
CA GLU A 235 -8.43 -20.66 -9.75
C GLU A 235 -6.97 -20.93 -9.33
N VAL A 236 -6.01 -20.33 -10.05
CA VAL A 236 -4.58 -20.43 -9.73
C VAL A 236 -4.26 -19.63 -8.47
N CYS A 237 -4.89 -18.46 -8.29
CA CYS A 237 -4.75 -17.66 -7.08
C CYS A 237 -5.20 -18.45 -5.85
N ASP A 238 -6.43 -18.97 -5.89
CA ASP A 238 -7.04 -19.73 -4.81
C ASP A 238 -6.19 -20.97 -4.47
N LEU A 239 -5.64 -21.67 -5.48
CA LEU A 239 -4.77 -22.84 -5.28
C LEU A 239 -3.50 -22.50 -4.49
N ILE A 240 -2.79 -21.44 -4.92
CA ILE A 240 -1.51 -21.04 -4.31
C ILE A 240 -1.74 -20.51 -2.88
N GLU A 241 -2.75 -19.66 -2.69
CA GLU A 241 -3.08 -19.10 -1.37
C GLU A 241 -3.50 -20.18 -0.38
N ASN A 242 -4.32 -21.14 -0.81
CA ASN A 242 -4.72 -22.28 0.02
C ASN A 242 -3.53 -23.18 0.36
N GLY A 243 -2.64 -23.45 -0.60
CA GLY A 243 -1.42 -24.23 -0.38
C GLY A 243 -0.50 -23.57 0.65
N LEU A 244 -0.30 -22.26 0.52
CA LEU A 244 0.49 -21.46 1.46
C LEU A 244 -0.14 -21.42 2.85
N GLU A 245 -1.45 -21.18 2.95
CA GLU A 245 -2.17 -21.19 4.22
C GLU A 245 -2.03 -22.55 4.94
N LYS A 246 -2.23 -23.66 4.23
CA LYS A 246 -2.12 -25.00 4.82
C LYS A 246 -0.69 -25.33 5.26
N ALA A 247 0.32 -25.00 4.46
CA ALA A 247 1.72 -25.23 4.83
C ALA A 247 2.10 -24.48 6.13
N ILE A 248 1.66 -23.23 6.25
CA ILE A 248 1.88 -22.40 7.44
C ILE A 248 1.13 -22.97 8.65
N GLN A 249 -0.13 -23.40 8.50
CA GLN A 249 -0.91 -24.04 9.57
C GLN A 249 -0.27 -25.35 10.06
N GLN A 250 0.36 -26.11 9.16
CA GLN A 250 1.11 -27.32 9.48
C GLN A 250 2.47 -27.03 10.14
N LYS A 251 2.80 -25.76 10.40
CA LYS A 251 4.10 -25.30 10.92
C LYS A 251 5.29 -25.71 10.03
N ARG A 252 5.04 -25.92 8.73
CA ARG A 252 6.07 -26.18 7.71
C ARG A 252 6.47 -24.85 7.10
N VAL A 253 7.41 -24.14 7.74
CA VAL A 253 7.76 -22.74 7.40
C VAL A 253 9.27 -22.48 7.44
N THR A 254 9.70 -21.37 6.84
CA THR A 254 11.10 -20.89 6.91
C THR A 254 11.45 -20.24 8.26
N TYR A 255 12.75 -20.01 8.48
CA TYR A 255 13.31 -19.58 9.77
C TYR A 255 12.72 -18.28 10.35
N ASP A 256 12.28 -17.36 9.49
CA ASP A 256 11.74 -16.05 9.84
C ASP A 256 10.35 -16.14 10.49
N LEU A 257 9.53 -17.11 10.05
CA LEU A 257 8.24 -17.45 10.67
C LEU A 257 8.44 -18.42 11.84
N ALA A 258 9.28 -19.45 11.68
CA ALA A 258 9.51 -20.48 12.70
C ALA A 258 9.95 -19.87 14.05
N ARG A 259 10.83 -18.87 14.03
CA ARG A 259 11.32 -18.17 15.25
C ARG A 259 10.25 -17.40 16.03
N GLN A 260 9.08 -17.18 15.42
CA GLN A 260 7.96 -16.46 16.02
C GLN A 260 6.80 -17.40 16.41
N MET A 261 6.89 -18.69 16.04
CA MET A 261 5.87 -19.68 16.35
C MET A 261 6.14 -20.36 17.69
N GLU A 262 5.07 -20.72 18.41
CA GLU A 262 5.18 -21.53 19.62
C GLU A 262 5.46 -23.01 19.31
N GLY A 263 6.26 -23.62 20.19
CA GLY A 263 6.84 -24.95 19.98
C GLY A 263 8.12 -24.85 19.16
N ASN A 264 9.07 -25.77 19.39
CA ASN A 264 10.36 -25.78 18.72
C ASN A 264 10.22 -26.16 17.22
N VAL A 265 9.70 -25.25 16.40
CA VAL A 265 9.47 -25.43 14.97
C VAL A 265 10.81 -25.48 14.24
N GLN A 266 11.10 -26.62 13.62
CA GLN A 266 12.30 -26.76 12.79
C GLN A 266 12.09 -26.03 11.46
N PRO A 267 12.96 -25.06 11.11
CA PRO A 267 12.77 -24.27 9.91
C PRO A 267 13.11 -25.07 8.65
N LEU A 268 12.26 -24.96 7.65
CA LEU A 268 12.50 -25.47 6.30
C LEU A 268 13.44 -24.54 5.52
N LYS A 269 14.12 -25.12 4.53
CA LYS A 269 14.79 -24.37 3.46
C LYS A 269 13.76 -23.70 2.53
N THR A 270 14.22 -22.77 1.69
CA THR A 270 13.37 -22.11 0.69
C THR A 270 12.72 -23.14 -0.25
N SER A 271 13.53 -24.07 -0.79
CA SER A 271 13.08 -25.14 -1.68
C SER A 271 12.09 -26.10 -1.00
N GLU A 272 12.38 -26.51 0.24
CA GLU A 272 11.54 -27.41 1.04
C GLU A 272 10.20 -26.76 1.40
N PHE A 273 10.19 -25.45 1.65
CA PHE A 273 8.95 -24.72 1.92
C PHE A 273 8.11 -24.56 0.65
N ALA A 274 8.72 -24.29 -0.51
CA ALA A 274 8.02 -24.32 -1.80
C ALA A 274 7.39 -25.70 -2.06
N GLN A 275 8.11 -26.79 -1.80
CA GLN A 275 7.55 -28.13 -1.89
C GLN A 275 6.39 -28.35 -0.91
N ALA A 276 6.50 -27.87 0.33
CA ALA A 276 5.42 -27.96 1.31
C ALA A 276 4.13 -27.25 0.88
N ILE A 277 4.26 -26.13 0.14
CA ILE A 277 3.11 -25.44 -0.46
C ILE A 277 2.48 -26.31 -1.56
N ILE A 278 3.30 -26.88 -2.45
CA ILE A 278 2.85 -27.75 -3.56
C ILE A 278 2.18 -29.02 -3.03
N ASP A 279 2.67 -29.62 -1.94
CA ASP A 279 2.08 -30.80 -1.30
C ASP A 279 0.62 -30.56 -0.82
N ASN A 280 0.17 -29.30 -0.77
CA ASN A 280 -1.13 -28.87 -0.28
C ASN A 280 -2.11 -28.39 -1.38
N PHE A 281 -1.71 -28.49 -2.65
CA PHE A 281 -2.54 -28.22 -3.83
C PHE A 281 -3.69 -29.23 -3.98
#